data_AF-A0A8J2QUN1-F1
#
_entry.id   AF-A0A8J2QUN1-F1
#
_cell.length_a   1.000
_cell.length_b   1.000
_cell.length_c   1.000
_cell.angle_alpha   90.00
_cell.angle_beta   90.00
_cell.angle_gamma   90.00
#
_symmetry.space_group_name_H-M   'P 1'
#
loop_
_entity.id
_entity.type
_entity.pdbx_description
1 polymer ?
#
loop_
_entity_poly.entity_id
_entity_poly.type
_entity_poly.pdbx_seq_one_letter_code
_entity_poly.pdbx_strand_id
1 'polypeptide(L)'
;MSECRVHESILQSMKKVVCHYRDIIYVNDDKYEIADPITLYGDEVYKLNRSDGFKVSCSGVSKECYNIVGDGTPDALFPILSGMNDLQHPPAKRRYTNDVFLEIEPFIFHKAKINGFGPIRETFEGRIEERMAFMSIILPEKLKRNRKNALNYLKKNADVLTTPFDIHTTILDAMGLKQYASDYVARNSLMKRGLSLLEPISVLRTCADADILPYWCACMNSDWKDVPNNDTKFEEAGAALLSYVNRAIYDLRHLCAERELKLIRWVLINDKKDIETDKKIINYQAVIITKPGHGVFEGMMEYDIEKKLFEVKNDKDVSRISAYVTS
;
A
#
# COMPACT_ATOMS: atom_id res chain seq x y z
N MET A 1 -54.90 -14.78 -16.71
CA MET A 1 -54.52 -13.36 -16.53
C MET A 1 -53.02 -13.26 -16.68
N SER A 2 -52.53 -12.31 -17.47
CA SER A 2 -51.11 -12.16 -17.76
C SER A 2 -50.44 -11.39 -16.62
N GLU A 3 -49.49 -12.04 -15.95
CA GLU A 3 -48.71 -11.47 -14.85
C GLU A 3 -47.26 -11.25 -15.32
N CYS A 4 -46.68 -10.12 -14.93
CA CYS A 4 -45.28 -9.80 -15.18
C CYS A 4 -44.57 -9.49 -13.87
N ARG A 5 -43.34 -9.97 -13.72
CA ARG A 5 -42.50 -9.75 -12.53
C ARG A 5 -41.04 -9.68 -12.92
N VAL A 6 -40.24 -9.06 -12.06
CA VAL A 6 -38.79 -9.06 -12.22
C VAL A 6 -38.25 -10.48 -12.09
N HIS A 7 -37.36 -10.87 -12.99
CA HIS A 7 -36.77 -12.21 -12.97
C HIS A 7 -35.88 -12.40 -11.73
N GLU A 8 -35.94 -13.59 -11.14
CA GLU A 8 -35.27 -13.88 -9.86
C GLU A 8 -33.75 -13.70 -9.91
N SER A 9 -33.12 -13.94 -11.07
CA SER A 9 -31.69 -13.69 -11.27
C SER A 9 -31.29 -12.21 -11.09
N ILE A 10 -32.19 -11.26 -11.36
CA ILE A 10 -31.97 -9.83 -11.11
C ILE A 10 -32.10 -9.53 -9.61
N LEU A 11 -33.09 -10.11 -8.93
CA LEU A 11 -33.29 -9.96 -7.49
C LEU A 11 -32.15 -10.61 -6.67
N GLN A 12 -31.52 -11.64 -7.23
CA GLN A 12 -30.34 -12.26 -6.65
C GLN A 12 -29.08 -11.41 -6.77
N SER A 13 -28.93 -10.59 -7.83
CA SER A 13 -27.73 -9.79 -8.11
C SER A 13 -27.85 -8.30 -7.76
N MET A 14 -29.07 -7.77 -7.61
CA MET A 14 -29.35 -6.35 -7.36
C MET A 14 -30.12 -6.15 -6.03
N LYS A 15 -29.98 -4.97 -5.42
CA LYS A 15 -30.76 -4.44 -4.29
C LYS A 15 -31.52 -3.20 -4.74
N LYS A 16 -32.58 -2.84 -4.01
CA LYS A 16 -33.41 -1.64 -4.29
C LYS A 16 -33.90 -1.62 -5.75
N VAL A 17 -34.38 -2.75 -6.24
CA VAL A 17 -34.94 -2.85 -7.60
C VAL A 17 -36.27 -2.12 -7.64
N VAL A 18 -36.40 -1.16 -8.56
CA VAL A 18 -37.62 -0.38 -8.80
C VAL A 18 -37.95 -0.43 -10.28
N CYS A 19 -39.17 -0.82 -10.62
CA CYS A 19 -39.64 -0.94 -11.99
C CYS A 19 -40.89 -0.09 -12.22
N HIS A 20 -40.92 0.62 -13.33
CA HIS A 20 -42.06 1.42 -13.78
C HIS A 20 -42.71 0.74 -14.97
N TYR A 21 -43.96 0.29 -14.80
CA TYR A 21 -44.77 -0.37 -15.81
C TYR A 21 -45.82 0.60 -16.35
N ARG A 22 -46.03 0.61 -17.67
CA ARG A 22 -47.04 1.42 -18.34
C ARG A 22 -47.82 0.56 -19.32
N ASP A 23 -49.14 0.53 -19.22
CA ASP A 23 -49.98 -0.13 -20.21
C ASP A 23 -49.95 0.63 -21.54
N ILE A 24 -49.95 -0.12 -22.64
CA ILE A 24 -50.11 0.39 -24.01
C ILE A 24 -51.56 0.13 -24.42
N ILE A 25 -52.41 1.15 -24.36
CA ILE A 25 -53.83 1.01 -24.64
C ILE A 25 -54.06 1.34 -26.11
N TYR A 26 -54.36 0.33 -26.93
CA TYR A 26 -54.67 0.53 -28.34
C TYR A 26 -56.07 1.11 -28.50
N VAL A 27 -56.18 2.23 -29.21
CA VAL A 27 -57.46 2.86 -29.57
C VAL A 27 -57.92 2.36 -30.95
N ASN A 28 -56.98 2.16 -31.88
CA ASN A 28 -57.14 1.47 -33.16
C ASN A 28 -55.77 0.97 -33.66
N ASP A 29 -55.73 0.40 -34.86
CA ASP A 29 -54.52 -0.20 -35.45
C ASP A 29 -53.35 0.79 -35.63
N ASP A 30 -53.64 2.10 -35.75
CA ASP A 30 -52.65 3.15 -35.98
C ASP A 30 -52.43 4.07 -34.77
N LYS A 31 -53.22 3.94 -33.70
CA LYS A 31 -53.22 4.85 -32.54
C LYS A 31 -53.29 4.09 -31.23
N TYR A 32 -52.32 4.36 -30.36
CA TYR A 32 -52.29 3.88 -28.98
C TYR A 32 -51.97 5.01 -28.00
N GLU A 33 -52.36 4.82 -26.76
CA GLU A 33 -52.06 5.70 -25.62
C GLU A 33 -51.24 4.93 -24.58
N ILE A 34 -50.32 5.63 -23.91
CA ILE A 34 -49.50 5.05 -22.84
C ILE A 34 -50.06 5.52 -21.51
N ALA A 35 -50.46 4.58 -20.66
CA ALA A 35 -51.01 4.88 -19.34
C ALA A 35 -49.93 5.41 -18.38
N ASP A 36 -50.40 6.01 -17.28
CA ASP A 36 -49.52 6.45 -16.20
C ASP A 36 -48.72 5.29 -15.60
N PRO A 37 -47.47 5.55 -15.18
CA PRO A 37 -46.60 4.50 -14.67
C PRO A 37 -47.06 3.99 -13.31
N ILE A 38 -47.17 2.66 -13.21
CA ILE A 38 -47.28 1.95 -11.94
C ILE A 38 -45.87 1.56 -11.52
N THR A 39 -45.49 1.98 -10.31
CA THR A 39 -44.16 1.71 -9.75
C THR A 39 -44.25 0.49 -8.84
N LEU A 40 -43.42 -0.51 -9.12
CA LEU A 40 -43.32 -1.75 -8.37
C LEU A 40 -41.90 -1.93 -7.82
N TYR A 41 -41.79 -2.55 -6.66
CA TYR A 41 -40.56 -2.77 -5.93
C TYR A 41 -40.23 -4.26 -5.85
N GLY A 42 -38.97 -4.61 -6.10
CA GLY A 42 -38.49 -5.99 -5.93
C GLY A 42 -39.24 -7.02 -6.77
N ASP A 43 -39.89 -7.97 -6.10
CA ASP A 43 -40.62 -9.11 -6.68
C ASP A 43 -42.13 -8.87 -6.85
N GLU A 44 -42.59 -7.63 -6.63
CA GLU A 44 -43.99 -7.26 -6.83
C GLU A 44 -44.46 -7.57 -8.27
N VAL A 45 -45.72 -8.02 -8.37
CA VAL A 45 -46.30 -8.53 -9.61
C VAL A 45 -47.13 -7.44 -10.30
N TYR A 46 -46.80 -7.14 -11.55
CA TYR A 46 -47.61 -6.34 -12.44
C TYR A 46 -48.70 -7.20 -13.09
N LYS A 47 -49.97 -6.80 -12.94
CA LYS A 47 -51.11 -7.49 -13.54
C LYS A 47 -51.66 -6.67 -14.70
N LEU A 48 -51.67 -7.26 -15.89
CA LEU A 48 -52.29 -6.66 -17.05
C LEU A 48 -53.81 -6.81 -16.95
N ASN A 49 -54.49 -5.72 -16.60
CA ASN A 49 -55.94 -5.69 -16.47
C ASN A 49 -56.65 -4.97 -17.64
N ARG A 50 -55.93 -4.14 -18.39
CA ARG A 50 -56.51 -3.19 -19.37
C ARG A 50 -55.85 -3.22 -20.76
N SER A 51 -54.79 -4.01 -20.95
CA SER A 51 -54.03 -4.04 -22.20
C SER A 51 -53.35 -5.40 -22.41
N ASP A 52 -53.07 -5.73 -23.67
CA ASP A 52 -52.25 -6.87 -24.10
C ASP A 52 -50.75 -6.52 -24.23
N GLY A 53 -50.38 -5.25 -24.07
CA GLY A 53 -49.01 -4.75 -24.22
C GLY A 53 -48.62 -3.75 -23.14
N PHE A 54 -47.37 -3.77 -22.72
CA PHE A 54 -46.86 -2.86 -21.70
C PHE A 54 -45.41 -2.45 -21.98
N LYS A 55 -45.01 -1.31 -21.42
CA LYS A 55 -43.63 -0.81 -21.40
C LYS A 55 -43.10 -0.86 -19.98
N VAL A 56 -41.89 -1.40 -19.80
CA VAL A 56 -41.23 -1.51 -18.49
C VAL A 56 -39.87 -0.81 -18.50
N SER A 57 -39.56 -0.11 -17.42
CA SER A 57 -38.24 0.48 -17.16
C SER A 57 -37.84 0.20 -15.72
N CYS A 58 -36.71 -0.48 -15.50
CA CYS A 58 -36.25 -0.87 -14.17
C CYS A 58 -34.90 -0.21 -13.82
N SER A 59 -34.69 0.08 -12.54
CA SER A 59 -33.44 0.54 -11.95
C SER A 59 -33.11 -0.28 -10.70
N GLY A 60 -31.83 -0.39 -10.33
CA GLY A 60 -31.38 -1.16 -9.18
C GLY A 60 -29.90 -0.94 -8.89
N VAL A 61 -29.47 -1.32 -7.68
CA VAL A 61 -28.09 -1.16 -7.19
C VAL A 61 -27.45 -2.54 -7.09
N SER A 62 -26.25 -2.76 -7.64
CA SER A 62 -25.58 -4.07 -7.53
C SER A 62 -25.36 -4.49 -6.07
N LYS A 63 -25.51 -5.79 -5.77
CA LYS A 63 -25.11 -6.34 -4.46
C LYS A 63 -23.60 -6.24 -4.24
N GLU A 64 -22.83 -6.21 -5.32
CA GLU A 64 -21.37 -6.04 -5.34
C GLU A 64 -20.99 -4.57 -5.59
N CYS A 65 -21.67 -3.63 -4.93
CA CYS A 65 -21.28 -2.23 -4.99
C CYS A 65 -20.12 -1.97 -4.02
N TYR A 66 -19.04 -1.38 -4.56
CA TYR A 66 -17.97 -0.77 -3.78
C TYR A 66 -18.18 0.75 -3.81
N ASN A 67 -17.93 1.41 -2.68
CA ASN A 67 -17.83 2.86 -2.65
C ASN A 67 -16.53 3.25 -3.35
N ILE A 68 -16.62 3.55 -4.64
CA ILE A 68 -15.52 4.18 -5.37
C ILE A 68 -15.67 5.67 -5.11
N VAL A 69 -14.81 6.23 -4.26
CA VAL A 69 -14.68 7.68 -4.09
C VAL A 69 -13.95 8.19 -5.33
N GLY A 70 -14.72 8.43 -6.39
CA GLY A 70 -14.24 8.87 -7.69
C GLY A 70 -14.36 10.37 -7.83
N ASP A 71 -13.57 11.12 -7.06
CA ASP A 71 -13.35 12.54 -7.35
C ASP A 71 -12.00 12.99 -6.76
N GLY A 72 -11.16 13.58 -7.61
CA GLY A 72 -9.88 14.18 -7.23
C GLY A 72 -9.98 15.69 -7.01
N THR A 73 -11.19 16.23 -6.88
CA THR A 73 -11.39 17.65 -6.58
C THR A 73 -10.92 17.99 -5.17
N PRO A 74 -10.51 19.25 -4.94
CA PRO A 74 -10.30 19.77 -3.59
C PRO A 74 -11.47 19.48 -2.65
N ASP A 75 -12.71 19.63 -3.13
CA ASP A 75 -13.92 19.45 -2.31
C ASP A 75 -14.12 18.00 -1.81
N ALA A 76 -13.54 17.01 -2.48
CA ALA A 76 -13.50 15.63 -2.01
C ALA A 76 -12.24 15.35 -1.17
N LEU A 77 -11.07 15.84 -1.61
CA LEU A 77 -9.79 15.56 -0.97
C LEU A 77 -9.63 16.23 0.40
N PHE A 78 -10.08 17.49 0.56
CA PHE A 78 -9.98 18.20 1.84
C PHE A 78 -10.74 17.46 2.95
N PRO A 79 -12.01 17.04 2.77
CA PRO A 79 -12.73 16.25 3.77
C PRO A 79 -12.08 14.90 4.08
N ILE A 80 -11.59 14.19 3.06
CA ILE A 80 -10.91 12.89 3.25
C ILE A 80 -9.65 13.05 4.09
N LEU A 81 -8.86 14.08 3.78
CA LEU A 81 -7.55 14.26 4.39
C LEU A 81 -7.62 14.99 5.72
N SER A 82 -8.56 15.91 5.94
CA SER A 82 -8.60 16.77 7.13
C SER A 82 -9.88 16.67 7.95
N GLY A 83 -10.92 16.00 7.44
CA GLY A 83 -12.27 16.02 8.03
C GLY A 83 -13.02 17.34 7.83
N MET A 84 -12.44 18.28 7.09
CA MET A 84 -12.98 19.63 6.83
C MET A 84 -13.07 19.88 5.32
N ASN A 85 -14.09 20.57 4.86
CA ASN A 85 -14.20 21.01 3.46
C ASN A 85 -13.32 22.25 3.19
N ASP A 86 -13.15 22.60 1.91
CA ASP A 86 -12.31 23.72 1.48
C ASP A 86 -12.69 25.07 2.11
N LEU A 87 -13.98 25.30 2.39
CA LEU A 87 -14.47 26.54 3.02
C LEU A 87 -14.17 26.64 4.52
N GLN A 88 -13.92 25.50 5.16
CA GLN A 88 -13.54 25.43 6.57
C GLN A 88 -12.03 25.64 6.79
N HIS A 89 -11.24 25.63 5.72
CA HIS A 89 -9.81 25.95 5.75
C HIS A 89 -9.56 27.44 5.51
N PRO A 90 -8.42 27.99 5.99
CA PRO A 90 -7.98 29.32 5.57
C PRO A 90 -7.89 29.41 4.03
N PRO A 91 -8.21 30.56 3.42
CA PRO A 91 -8.24 30.72 1.96
C PRO A 91 -6.83 30.77 1.36
N ALA A 92 -6.06 29.69 1.47
CA ALA A 92 -4.64 29.58 1.12
C ALA A 92 -4.37 29.30 -0.37
N LYS A 93 -5.38 29.44 -1.25
CA LYS A 93 -5.20 29.25 -2.69
C LYS A 93 -4.37 30.42 -3.23
N ARG A 94 -3.24 30.10 -3.87
CA ARG A 94 -2.30 31.08 -4.49
C ARG A 94 -2.97 32.12 -5.40
N ARG A 95 -4.14 31.79 -5.97
CA ARG A 95 -4.91 32.74 -6.80
C ARG A 95 -5.52 33.90 -6.00
N TYR A 96 -5.78 33.71 -4.70
CA TYR A 96 -6.41 34.72 -3.85
C TYR A 96 -5.44 35.41 -2.90
N THR A 97 -4.37 34.73 -2.48
CA THR A 97 -3.39 35.28 -1.52
C THR A 97 -2.06 34.52 -1.59
N ASN A 98 -0.98 35.21 -1.27
CA ASN A 98 0.36 34.64 -1.11
C ASN A 98 0.80 34.53 0.36
N ASP A 99 0.06 35.17 1.27
CA ASP A 99 0.48 35.35 2.66
C ASP A 99 -0.29 34.46 3.64
N VAL A 100 -1.32 33.76 3.16
CA VAL A 100 -2.10 32.79 3.96
C VAL A 100 -1.67 31.38 3.59
N PHE A 101 -1.25 30.62 4.60
CA PHE A 101 -0.86 29.22 4.47
C PHE A 101 -1.95 28.31 5.02
N LEU A 102 -1.99 27.09 4.48
CA LEU A 102 -2.88 26.05 4.97
C LEU A 102 -2.36 25.50 6.30
N GLU A 103 -3.23 25.32 7.27
CA GLU A 103 -2.92 24.59 8.49
C GLU A 103 -2.77 23.10 8.16
N ILE A 104 -1.64 22.50 8.51
CA ILE A 104 -1.29 21.12 8.13
C ILE A 104 -1.66 20.10 9.20
N GLU A 105 -1.87 20.55 10.43
CA GLU A 105 -2.18 19.77 11.62
C GLU A 105 -3.48 18.96 11.50
N PRO A 106 -4.56 19.47 10.87
CA PRO A 106 -5.78 18.70 10.66
C PRO A 106 -5.59 17.52 9.70
N PHE A 107 -4.57 17.57 8.83
CA PHE A 107 -4.38 16.56 7.79
C PHE A 107 -3.89 15.23 8.38
N ILE A 108 -4.55 14.14 7.96
CA ILE A 108 -4.29 12.77 8.38
C ILE A 108 -2.84 12.37 8.08
N PHE A 109 -2.22 12.90 7.03
CA PHE A 109 -0.80 12.66 6.76
C PHE A 109 0.13 13.26 7.81
N HIS A 110 -0.23 14.39 8.42
CA HIS A 110 0.55 14.97 9.52
C HIS A 110 0.43 14.11 10.78
N LYS A 111 -0.80 13.67 11.10
CA LYS A 111 -1.03 12.70 12.19
C LYS A 111 -0.36 11.36 11.94
N ALA A 112 -0.45 10.81 10.72
CA ALA A 112 0.20 9.57 10.32
C ALA A 112 1.72 9.70 10.36
N LYS A 113 2.28 10.84 9.95
CA LYS A 113 3.71 11.13 10.08
C LYS A 113 4.14 11.13 11.55
N ILE A 114 3.41 11.81 12.44
CA ILE A 114 3.71 11.81 13.88
C ILE A 114 3.60 10.39 14.45
N ASN A 115 2.53 9.68 14.16
CA ASN A 115 2.29 8.32 14.66
C ASN A 115 3.28 7.30 14.09
N GLY A 116 3.76 7.50 12.86
CA GLY A 116 4.80 6.70 12.21
C GLY A 116 6.18 6.85 12.85
N PHE A 117 6.40 7.88 13.67
CA PHE A 117 7.56 8.03 14.57
C PHE A 117 7.20 7.80 16.05
N GLY A 118 6.01 7.28 16.33
CA GLY A 118 5.55 6.99 17.68
C GLY A 118 6.10 5.66 18.23
N PRO A 119 5.77 5.31 19.49
CA PRO A 119 6.26 4.09 20.15
C PRO A 119 5.98 2.79 19.38
N ILE A 120 4.94 2.78 18.54
CA ILE A 120 4.59 1.62 17.72
C ILE A 120 5.71 1.21 16.76
N ARG A 121 6.50 2.17 16.24
CA ARG A 121 7.65 1.89 15.35
C ARG A 121 8.73 1.07 16.05
N GLU A 122 8.80 1.12 17.38
CA GLU A 122 9.74 0.34 18.17
C GLU A 122 9.32 -1.13 18.31
N THR A 123 8.04 -1.45 18.07
CA THR A 123 7.54 -2.82 18.15
C THR A 123 7.84 -3.62 16.88
N PHE A 124 7.68 -4.93 16.96
CA PHE A 124 7.82 -5.81 15.80
C PHE A 124 6.78 -5.47 14.72
N GLU A 125 5.53 -5.24 15.14
CA GLU A 125 4.40 -4.91 14.27
C GLU A 125 4.64 -3.60 13.53
N GLY A 126 5.11 -2.55 14.21
CA GLY A 126 5.41 -1.27 13.55
C GLY A 126 6.55 -1.37 12.53
N ARG A 127 7.56 -2.22 12.77
CA ARG A 127 8.61 -2.50 11.77
C ARG A 127 8.05 -3.22 10.54
N ILE A 128 7.13 -4.15 10.74
CA ILE A 128 6.46 -4.84 9.62
C ILE A 128 5.56 -3.86 8.87
N GLU A 129 4.75 -3.06 9.57
CA GLU A 129 3.85 -2.08 8.98
C GLU A 129 4.59 -1.01 8.15
N GLU A 130 5.77 -0.57 8.60
CA GLU A 130 6.60 0.35 7.83
C GLU A 130 7.12 -0.27 6.51
N ARG A 131 7.42 -1.58 6.52
CA ARG A 131 7.96 -2.30 5.35
C ARG A 131 6.86 -2.84 4.44
N MET A 132 5.62 -2.94 4.92
CA MET A 132 4.49 -3.55 4.21
C MET A 132 3.36 -2.53 4.01
N ALA A 133 3.46 -1.76 2.93
CA ALA A 133 2.37 -0.87 2.52
C ALA A 133 1.13 -1.68 2.13
N PHE A 134 -0.04 -1.27 2.63
CA PHE A 134 -1.32 -1.85 2.23
C PHE A 134 -1.71 -1.40 0.82
N MET A 135 -2.17 -2.34 -0.02
CA MET A 135 -2.68 -2.06 -1.36
C MET A 135 -3.90 -2.94 -1.66
N SER A 136 -4.91 -2.35 -2.30
CA SER A 136 -6.07 -3.07 -2.84
C SER A 136 -6.16 -2.87 -4.35
N ILE A 137 -6.44 -3.94 -5.10
CA ILE A 137 -6.57 -3.91 -6.56
C ILE A 137 -7.95 -4.44 -6.96
N ILE A 138 -8.64 -3.69 -7.83
CA ILE A 138 -9.90 -4.11 -8.46
C ILE A 138 -9.66 -4.23 -9.97
N LEU A 139 -9.92 -5.42 -10.52
CA LEU A 139 -9.78 -5.66 -11.95
C LEU A 139 -11.05 -5.25 -12.71
N PRO A 140 -10.96 -4.47 -13.80
CA PRO A 140 -12.10 -4.17 -14.65
C PRO A 140 -12.75 -5.43 -15.23
N GLU A 141 -14.09 -5.45 -15.36
CA GLU A 141 -14.83 -6.58 -15.94
C GLU A 141 -14.36 -6.97 -17.34
N LYS A 142 -13.95 -5.98 -18.15
CA LYS A 142 -13.41 -6.23 -19.49
C LYS A 142 -12.10 -7.02 -19.43
N LEU A 143 -11.23 -6.69 -18.48
CA LEU A 143 -9.96 -7.38 -18.29
C LEU A 143 -10.19 -8.81 -17.78
N LYS A 144 -11.11 -9.00 -16.83
CA LYS A 144 -11.49 -10.33 -16.33
C LYS A 144 -12.04 -11.23 -17.44
N ARG A 145 -12.87 -10.68 -18.33
CA ARG A 145 -13.42 -11.40 -19.50
C ARG A 145 -12.34 -11.76 -20.52
N ASN A 146 -11.46 -10.82 -20.84
CA ASN A 146 -10.41 -11.01 -21.86
C ASN A 146 -9.26 -11.91 -21.36
N ARG A 147 -8.99 -11.93 -20.05
CA ARG A 147 -7.94 -12.71 -19.43
C ARG A 147 -8.50 -13.54 -18.27
N LYS A 148 -9.07 -14.70 -18.60
CA LYS A 148 -9.80 -15.57 -17.66
C LYS A 148 -9.00 -15.93 -16.41
N ASN A 149 -7.68 -16.07 -16.50
CA ASN A 149 -6.82 -16.44 -15.37
C ASN A 149 -6.32 -15.25 -14.54
N ALA A 150 -6.47 -14.01 -15.01
CA ALA A 150 -5.87 -12.83 -14.36
C ALA A 150 -6.35 -12.63 -12.93
N LEU A 151 -7.65 -12.81 -12.67
CA LEU A 151 -8.20 -12.71 -11.31
C LEU A 151 -7.67 -13.81 -10.39
N ASN A 152 -7.46 -15.02 -10.91
CA ASN A 152 -6.93 -16.13 -10.13
C ASN A 152 -5.46 -15.91 -9.77
N TYR A 153 -4.64 -15.45 -10.72
CA TYR A 153 -3.24 -15.12 -10.45
C TYR A 153 -3.11 -13.93 -9.50
N LEU A 154 -3.92 -12.87 -9.69
CA LEU A 154 -3.92 -11.73 -8.76
C LEU A 154 -4.22 -12.17 -7.32
N LYS A 155 -5.21 -13.05 -7.12
CA LYS A 155 -5.52 -13.60 -5.79
C LYS A 155 -4.37 -14.42 -5.21
N LYS A 156 -3.74 -15.28 -6.02
CA LYS A 156 -2.60 -16.11 -5.56
C LYS A 156 -1.35 -15.28 -5.27
N ASN A 157 -1.10 -14.23 -6.04
CA ASN A 157 0.06 -13.37 -5.87
C ASN A 157 -0.08 -12.44 -4.65
N ALA A 158 -1.26 -12.35 -4.03
CA ALA A 158 -1.45 -11.62 -2.78
C ALA A 158 -0.63 -12.21 -1.63
N ASP A 159 -0.33 -13.52 -1.68
CA ASP A 159 0.44 -14.25 -0.67
C ASP A 159 1.93 -14.40 -1.05
N VAL A 160 2.40 -13.65 -2.06
CA VAL A 160 3.78 -13.71 -2.55
C VAL A 160 4.46 -12.35 -2.35
N LEU A 161 5.78 -12.37 -2.14
CA LEU A 161 6.58 -11.14 -2.08
C LEU A 161 6.43 -10.34 -3.38
N THR A 162 5.87 -9.15 -3.27
CA THR A 162 5.66 -8.22 -4.36
C THR A 162 6.21 -6.84 -4.01
N THR A 163 6.46 -6.03 -5.04
CA THR A 163 7.13 -4.74 -4.94
C THR A 163 6.40 -3.69 -5.80
N PRO A 164 6.68 -2.40 -5.59
CA PRO A 164 6.19 -1.35 -6.49
C PRO A 164 6.57 -1.55 -7.97
N PHE A 165 7.69 -2.23 -8.24
CA PHE A 165 8.08 -2.57 -9.62
C PHE A 165 7.11 -3.55 -10.27
N ASP A 166 6.54 -4.48 -9.49
CA ASP A 166 5.54 -5.42 -9.98
C ASP A 166 4.23 -4.69 -10.30
N ILE A 167 3.83 -3.71 -9.49
CA ILE A 167 2.66 -2.86 -9.75
C ILE A 167 2.83 -2.12 -11.08
N HIS A 168 3.99 -1.51 -11.31
CA HIS A 168 4.28 -0.83 -12.58
C HIS A 168 4.17 -1.79 -13.78
N THR A 169 4.78 -2.97 -13.69
CA THR A 169 4.68 -4.00 -14.75
C THR A 169 3.24 -4.48 -14.94
N THR A 170 2.46 -4.59 -13.85
CA THR A 170 1.03 -4.97 -13.88
C THR A 170 0.18 -3.95 -14.64
N ILE A 171 0.43 -2.65 -14.43
CA ILE A 171 -0.28 -1.57 -15.14
C ILE A 171 0.01 -1.63 -16.63
N LEU A 172 1.29 -1.74 -17.01
CA LEU A 172 1.70 -1.90 -18.40
C LEU A 172 1.06 -3.14 -19.03
N ASP A 173 1.09 -4.27 -18.33
CA ASP A 173 0.50 -5.51 -18.80
C ASP A 173 -1.02 -5.39 -19.00
N ALA A 174 -1.75 -4.78 -18.05
CA ALA A 174 -3.18 -4.54 -18.16
C ALA A 174 -3.57 -3.67 -19.38
N MET A 175 -2.66 -2.77 -19.79
CA MET A 175 -2.84 -1.88 -20.95
C MET A 175 -2.37 -2.50 -22.27
N GLY A 176 -1.79 -3.70 -22.27
CA GLY A 176 -1.18 -4.29 -23.47
C GLY A 176 0.15 -3.66 -23.87
N LEU A 177 0.86 -3.09 -22.89
CA LEU A 177 2.13 -2.36 -23.03
C LEU A 177 3.28 -3.07 -22.30
N LYS A 178 3.14 -4.38 -22.04
CA LYS A 178 4.12 -5.17 -21.27
C LYS A 178 5.54 -5.12 -21.86
N GLN A 179 5.68 -4.91 -23.16
CA GLN A 179 6.96 -4.74 -23.85
C GLN A 179 7.78 -3.53 -23.38
N TYR A 180 7.16 -2.57 -22.69
CA TYR A 180 7.83 -1.43 -22.08
C TYR A 180 8.23 -1.67 -20.62
N ALA A 181 7.95 -2.86 -20.08
CA ALA A 181 8.41 -3.22 -18.74
C ALA A 181 9.94 -3.35 -18.72
N SER A 182 10.55 -3.00 -17.59
CA SER A 182 12.00 -3.10 -17.44
C SER A 182 12.46 -4.55 -17.53
N ASP A 183 13.50 -4.79 -18.33
CA ASP A 183 14.19 -6.08 -18.43
C ASP A 183 15.29 -6.25 -17.37
N TYR A 184 15.38 -5.34 -16.40
CA TYR A 184 16.36 -5.42 -15.33
C TYR A 184 16.18 -6.69 -14.48
N VAL A 185 17.27 -7.41 -14.29
CA VAL A 185 17.40 -8.60 -13.45
C VAL A 185 18.44 -8.30 -12.38
N ALA A 186 18.11 -8.59 -11.12
CA ALA A 186 19.02 -8.39 -10.01
C ALA A 186 20.25 -9.29 -10.16
N ARG A 187 21.38 -8.89 -9.57
CA ARG A 187 22.60 -9.72 -9.58
C ARG A 187 22.29 -11.07 -8.92
N ASN A 188 22.70 -12.16 -9.57
CA ASN A 188 22.46 -13.55 -9.16
C ASN A 188 20.98 -13.98 -9.11
N SER A 189 20.08 -13.25 -9.77
CA SER A 189 18.70 -13.68 -9.97
C SER A 189 18.47 -14.16 -11.40
N LEU A 190 17.51 -15.08 -11.55
CA LEU A 190 16.98 -15.51 -12.85
C LEU A 190 15.64 -14.80 -13.18
N MET A 191 15.12 -14.00 -12.25
CA MET A 191 13.82 -13.33 -12.37
C MET A 191 14.00 -11.84 -12.65
N LYS A 192 13.14 -11.27 -13.49
CA LYS A 192 13.06 -9.81 -13.64
C LYS A 192 12.62 -9.19 -12.32
N ARG A 193 13.16 -8.00 -12.01
CA ARG A 193 12.81 -7.28 -10.77
C ARG A 193 11.31 -6.94 -10.71
N GLY A 194 10.70 -6.61 -11.86
CA GLY A 194 9.27 -6.28 -11.95
C GLY A 194 8.49 -7.31 -12.76
N LEU A 195 7.52 -7.97 -12.13
CA LEU A 195 6.67 -9.03 -12.67
C LEU A 195 5.20 -8.58 -12.66
N SER A 196 4.39 -9.10 -13.59
CA SER A 196 2.95 -8.77 -13.61
C SER A 196 2.19 -9.57 -12.56
N LEU A 197 1.39 -8.90 -11.74
CA LEU A 197 0.46 -9.54 -10.80
C LEU A 197 -0.70 -10.25 -11.50
N LEU A 198 -0.88 -10.05 -12.82
CA LEU A 198 -1.88 -10.75 -13.64
C LEU A 198 -1.37 -12.10 -14.18
N GLU A 199 -0.14 -12.47 -13.85
CA GLU A 199 0.54 -13.71 -14.21
C GLU A 199 1.09 -14.40 -12.96
N PRO A 200 1.38 -15.71 -12.96
CA PRO A 200 1.86 -16.39 -11.77
C PRO A 200 3.26 -15.89 -11.38
N ILE A 201 3.42 -15.48 -10.11
CA ILE A 201 4.71 -15.19 -9.49
C ILE A 201 5.11 -16.40 -8.63
N SER A 202 6.38 -16.80 -8.69
CA SER A 202 6.89 -17.92 -7.91
C SER A 202 6.78 -17.64 -6.41
N VAL A 203 6.23 -18.59 -5.65
CA VAL A 203 6.24 -18.56 -4.18
C VAL A 203 7.63 -18.62 -3.58
N LEU A 204 8.64 -19.03 -4.37
CA LEU A 204 10.04 -19.09 -3.98
C LEU A 204 10.79 -17.77 -4.21
N ARG A 205 10.11 -16.72 -4.68
CA ARG A 205 10.73 -15.41 -4.93
C ARG A 205 11.28 -14.83 -3.62
N THR A 206 12.55 -14.47 -3.64
CA THR A 206 13.26 -13.92 -2.48
C THR A 206 13.41 -12.40 -2.56
N CYS A 207 13.78 -11.77 -1.44
CA CYS A 207 14.17 -10.35 -1.44
C CYS A 207 15.35 -10.06 -2.39
N ALA A 208 16.27 -11.02 -2.57
CA ALA A 208 17.38 -10.87 -3.52
C ALA A 208 16.88 -10.84 -4.98
N ASP A 209 15.92 -11.70 -5.35
CA ASP A 209 15.29 -11.68 -6.68
C ASP A 209 14.56 -10.36 -6.97
N ALA A 210 13.99 -9.76 -5.91
CA ALA A 210 13.29 -8.49 -5.96
C ALA A 210 14.23 -7.27 -5.84
N ASP A 211 15.56 -7.48 -5.73
CA ASP A 211 16.57 -6.44 -5.51
C ASP A 211 16.29 -5.57 -4.26
N ILE A 212 15.75 -6.20 -3.21
CA ILE A 212 15.49 -5.59 -1.91
C ILE A 212 16.69 -5.84 -1.01
N LEU A 213 17.30 -4.76 -0.52
CA LEU A 213 18.43 -4.85 0.41
C LEU A 213 18.02 -5.59 1.70
N PRO A 214 18.94 -6.36 2.32
CA PRO A 214 18.64 -7.13 3.53
C PRO A 214 18.01 -6.30 4.66
N TYR A 215 18.46 -5.05 4.83
CA TYR A 215 17.90 -4.12 5.82
C TYR A 215 16.40 -3.83 5.61
N TRP A 216 15.94 -3.73 4.37
CA TRP A 216 14.55 -3.39 4.00
C TRP A 216 13.66 -4.60 3.76
N CYS A 217 14.23 -5.81 3.77
CA CYS A 217 13.47 -7.03 3.53
C CYS A 217 12.43 -7.25 4.64
N ALA A 218 11.15 -7.33 4.26
CA ALA A 218 10.04 -7.61 5.17
C ALA A 218 9.98 -9.10 5.56
N CYS A 219 10.59 -9.98 4.75
CA CYS A 219 10.82 -11.37 5.11
C CYS A 219 11.82 -11.37 6.27
N MET A 220 11.30 -11.23 7.49
CA MET A 220 12.07 -11.42 8.70
C MET A 220 12.41 -12.90 8.75
N ASN A 221 13.56 -13.24 8.18
CA ASN A 221 14.10 -14.57 8.31
C ASN A 221 14.18 -14.88 9.81
N SER A 222 13.65 -16.03 10.21
CA SER A 222 13.80 -16.68 11.52
C SER A 222 15.26 -16.91 11.97
N ASP A 223 16.22 -16.36 11.22
CA ASP A 223 17.67 -16.47 11.39
C ASP A 223 18.24 -15.36 12.28
N TRP A 224 17.49 -14.27 12.52
CA TRP A 224 17.92 -13.19 13.42
C TRP A 224 17.75 -13.59 14.88
N LYS A 225 18.79 -13.41 15.68
CA LYS A 225 18.81 -13.75 17.11
C LYS A 225 19.26 -12.57 17.94
N ASP A 226 18.73 -12.43 19.15
CA ASP A 226 19.20 -11.43 20.10
C ASP A 226 20.64 -11.71 20.51
N VAL A 227 21.46 -10.65 20.52
CA VAL A 227 22.79 -10.65 21.11
C VAL A 227 22.64 -10.20 22.57
N PRO A 228 23.06 -11.02 23.56
CA PRO A 228 23.01 -10.64 24.96
C PRO A 228 23.86 -9.39 25.26
N ASN A 229 23.42 -8.57 26.21
CA ASN A 229 24.13 -7.35 26.60
C ASN A 229 25.50 -7.59 27.28
N ASN A 230 25.80 -8.82 27.68
CA ASN A 230 27.10 -9.21 28.22
C ASN A 230 28.09 -9.67 27.14
N ASP A 231 27.64 -9.82 25.89
CA ASP A 231 28.49 -10.13 24.75
C ASP A 231 29.25 -8.87 24.32
N THR A 232 30.57 -8.98 24.17
CA THR A 232 31.42 -7.92 23.61
C THR A 232 30.89 -7.34 22.29
N LYS A 233 30.27 -8.18 21.45
CA LYS A 233 29.70 -7.76 20.16
C LYS A 233 28.50 -6.83 20.30
N PHE A 234 27.81 -6.86 21.44
CA PHE A 234 26.72 -5.93 21.73
C PHE A 234 27.24 -4.48 21.76
N GLU A 235 28.28 -4.24 22.56
CA GLU A 235 28.91 -2.92 22.71
C GLU A 235 29.66 -2.50 21.45
N GLU A 236 30.42 -3.41 20.83
CA GLU A 236 31.16 -3.11 19.60
C GLU A 236 30.23 -2.71 18.44
N ALA A 237 29.09 -3.38 18.27
CA ALA A 237 28.11 -3.03 17.25
C ALA A 237 27.50 -1.66 17.50
N GLY A 238 27.11 -1.36 18.75
CA GLY A 238 26.57 -0.04 19.11
C GLY A 238 27.57 1.10 18.88
N ALA A 239 28.84 0.87 19.24
CA ALA A 239 29.92 1.83 19.01
C ALA A 239 30.20 2.05 17.51
N ALA A 240 30.19 0.97 16.72
CA ALA A 240 30.37 1.05 15.27
C ALA A 240 29.25 1.86 14.60
N LEU A 241 27.99 1.63 15.00
CA LEU A 241 26.85 2.40 14.50
C LEU A 241 26.97 3.88 14.88
N LEU A 242 27.34 4.21 16.11
CA LEU A 242 27.60 5.60 16.51
C LEU A 242 28.71 6.25 15.68
N SER A 243 29.82 5.52 15.48
CA SER A 243 30.95 5.99 14.68
C SER A 243 30.53 6.32 13.25
N TYR A 244 29.68 5.47 12.65
CA TYR A 244 29.10 5.75 11.35
C TYR A 244 28.22 7.01 11.36
N VAL A 245 27.29 7.15 12.33
CA VAL A 245 26.42 8.35 12.45
C VAL A 245 27.24 9.63 12.58
N ASN A 246 28.29 9.65 13.40
CA ASN A 246 29.16 10.81 13.57
C ASN A 246 30.03 11.11 12.34
N ARG A 247 30.32 10.09 11.53
CA ARG A 247 31.05 10.26 10.26
C ARG A 247 30.15 10.86 9.17
N ALA A 248 28.88 10.45 9.12
CA ALA A 248 27.91 11.00 8.18
C ALA A 248 27.67 12.51 8.36
N ILE A 249 27.93 13.05 9.56
CA ILE A 249 27.82 14.49 9.87
C ILE A 249 29.19 15.20 9.94
N TYR A 250 30.28 14.55 9.52
CA TYR A 250 31.64 15.07 9.70
C TYR A 250 31.82 16.46 9.09
N ASP A 251 31.38 16.65 7.85
CA ASP A 251 31.48 17.95 7.15
C ASP A 251 30.59 19.04 7.77
N LEU A 252 29.57 18.63 8.53
CA LEU A 252 28.62 19.52 9.20
C LEU A 252 28.97 19.75 10.68
N ARG A 253 30.12 19.29 11.18
CA ARG A 253 30.54 19.46 12.58
C ARG A 253 30.60 20.91 13.06
N HIS A 254 30.73 21.87 12.14
CA HIS A 254 30.68 23.29 12.46
C HIS A 254 29.26 23.80 12.77
N LEU A 255 28.21 23.07 12.36
CA LEU A 255 26.79 23.36 12.65
C LEU A 255 26.18 22.37 13.65
N CYS A 256 26.72 21.16 13.71
CA CYS A 256 26.15 20.02 14.44
C CYS A 256 27.11 19.55 15.54
N ALA A 257 26.60 19.40 16.77
CA ALA A 257 27.35 18.77 17.85
C ALA A 257 27.63 17.28 17.55
N GLU A 258 28.82 16.81 17.95
CA GLU A 258 29.16 15.39 17.92
C GLU A 258 28.27 14.62 18.90
N ARG A 259 27.83 13.42 18.49
CA ARG A 259 26.92 12.59 19.27
C ARG A 259 27.68 11.60 20.14
N GLU A 260 27.17 11.39 21.33
CA GLU A 260 27.60 10.36 22.27
C GLU A 260 26.53 9.26 22.38
N LEU A 261 26.99 8.03 22.64
CA LEU A 261 26.11 6.92 22.98
C LEU A 261 25.45 7.17 24.33
N LYS A 262 24.11 7.14 24.38
CA LYS A 262 23.34 7.16 25.64
C LYS A 262 23.00 5.74 26.07
N LEU A 263 22.54 4.91 25.14
CA LEU A 263 22.10 3.54 25.39
C LEU A 263 22.13 2.72 24.10
N ILE A 264 22.56 1.47 24.16
CA ILE A 264 22.30 0.46 23.14
C ILE A 264 21.03 -0.27 23.55
N ARG A 265 19.98 -0.19 22.73
CA ARG A 265 18.66 -0.71 23.08
C ARG A 265 18.57 -2.22 22.85
N TRP A 266 19.03 -2.67 21.69
CA TRP A 266 19.16 -4.08 21.34
C TRP A 266 20.12 -4.25 20.17
N VAL A 267 20.64 -5.47 20.02
CA VAL A 267 21.46 -5.89 18.90
C VAL A 267 20.98 -7.27 18.47
N LEU A 268 20.76 -7.45 17.17
CA LEU A 268 20.43 -8.72 16.54
C LEU A 268 21.61 -9.19 15.70
N ILE A 269 21.81 -10.51 15.62
CA ILE A 269 22.80 -11.16 14.77
C ILE A 269 22.11 -12.08 13.77
N ASN A 270 22.61 -12.07 12.54
CA ASN A 270 22.26 -13.00 11.48
C ASN A 270 23.55 -13.61 10.91
N ASP A 271 23.75 -14.89 11.16
CA ASP A 271 24.91 -15.64 10.67
C ASP A 271 24.49 -16.49 9.48
N LYS A 272 24.91 -16.08 8.27
CA LYS A 272 24.63 -16.78 7.03
C LYS A 272 25.91 -17.27 6.38
N LYS A 273 25.85 -18.48 5.84
CA LYS A 273 26.88 -19.00 4.94
C LYS A 273 26.48 -18.65 3.51
N ASP A 274 27.32 -17.88 2.83
CA ASP A 274 27.17 -17.68 1.38
C ASP A 274 27.46 -19.02 0.68
N ILE A 275 26.48 -19.50 -0.08
CA ILE A 275 26.51 -20.82 -0.72
C ILE A 275 27.49 -20.83 -1.90
N GLU A 276 27.72 -19.69 -2.56
CA GLU A 276 28.56 -19.61 -3.75
C GLU A 276 30.04 -19.41 -3.40
N THR A 277 30.32 -18.59 -2.39
CA THR A 277 31.70 -18.23 -2.01
C THR A 277 32.26 -19.06 -0.85
N ASP A 278 31.42 -19.91 -0.23
CA ASP A 278 31.64 -20.57 1.06
C ASP A 278 31.99 -19.59 2.20
N LYS A 279 31.83 -18.28 1.95
CA LYS A 279 32.22 -17.23 2.89
C LYS A 279 31.14 -17.07 3.95
N LYS A 280 31.58 -17.00 5.20
CA LYS A 280 30.72 -16.69 6.33
C LYS A 280 30.43 -15.20 6.35
N ILE A 281 29.16 -14.81 6.19
CA ILE A 281 28.69 -13.43 6.27
C ILE A 281 27.92 -13.28 7.57
N ILE A 282 28.43 -12.45 8.47
CA ILE A 282 27.81 -12.20 9.79
C ILE A 282 27.30 -10.77 9.79
N ASN A 283 25.98 -10.62 9.74
CA ASN A 283 25.32 -9.33 9.81
C ASN A 283 24.83 -9.06 11.23
N TYR A 284 24.94 -7.81 11.64
CA TYR A 284 24.38 -7.30 12.88
C TYR A 284 23.43 -6.15 12.58
N GLN A 285 22.36 -6.06 13.35
CA GLN A 285 21.45 -4.93 13.33
C GLN A 285 21.36 -4.38 14.75
N ALA A 286 21.58 -3.09 14.92
CA ALA A 286 21.60 -2.45 16.23
C ALA A 286 20.66 -1.25 16.27
N VAL A 287 20.05 -1.03 17.43
CA VAL A 287 19.37 0.23 17.75
C VAL A 287 20.08 0.93 18.89
N ILE A 288 20.50 2.16 18.63
CA ILE A 288 21.17 3.02 19.61
C ILE A 288 20.37 4.29 19.87
N ILE A 289 20.49 4.80 21.09
CA ILE A 289 19.99 6.12 21.50
C ILE A 289 21.20 7.01 21.74
N THR A 290 21.17 8.20 21.14
CA THR A 290 22.29 9.17 21.19
C THR A 290 21.94 10.41 22.02
N LYS A 291 22.95 11.16 22.44
CA LYS A 291 22.83 12.52 23.00
C LYS A 291 23.92 13.41 22.38
N PRO A 292 23.70 14.74 22.20
CA PRO A 292 22.45 15.47 22.46
C PRO A 292 21.33 15.12 21.47
N GLY A 293 20.10 15.52 21.80
CA GLY A 293 18.92 15.42 20.92
C GLY A 293 18.17 14.07 20.92
N HIS A 294 18.56 13.11 21.77
CA HIS A 294 17.85 11.85 22.01
C HIS A 294 17.47 11.07 20.73
N GLY A 295 18.30 11.18 19.69
CA GLY A 295 18.07 10.52 18.42
C GLY A 295 18.23 9.01 18.57
N VAL A 296 17.18 8.28 18.20
CA VAL A 296 17.18 6.83 18.06
C VAL A 296 17.55 6.48 16.62
N PHE A 297 18.62 5.71 16.46
CA PHE A 297 19.14 5.24 15.17
C PHE A 297 19.09 3.72 15.13
N GLU A 298 18.68 3.20 13.98
CA GLU A 298 18.76 1.79 13.64
C GLU A 298 19.74 1.64 12.48
N GLY A 299 20.56 0.58 12.49
CA GLY A 299 21.38 0.28 11.33
C GLY A 299 21.84 -1.15 11.23
N MET A 300 22.16 -1.58 10.01
CA MET A 300 22.76 -2.87 9.69
C MET A 300 24.25 -2.72 9.38
N MET A 301 25.05 -3.66 9.89
CA MET A 301 26.50 -3.73 9.73
C MET A 301 26.91 -5.17 9.44
N GLU A 302 27.93 -5.33 8.61
CA GLU A 302 28.59 -6.62 8.42
C GLU A 302 29.83 -6.69 9.33
N TYR A 303 30.05 -7.82 9.99
CA TYR A 303 31.24 -8.05 10.79
C TYR A 303 32.32 -8.76 9.96
N ASP A 304 33.41 -8.04 9.67
CA ASP A 304 34.60 -8.57 9.01
C ASP A 304 35.42 -9.39 10.03
N ILE A 305 35.44 -10.71 9.85
CA ILE A 305 36.11 -11.64 10.78
C ILE A 305 37.64 -11.46 10.76
N GLU A 306 38.22 -11.15 9.59
CA GLU A 306 39.67 -11.02 9.42
C GLU A 306 40.17 -9.73 10.06
N LYS A 307 39.50 -8.63 9.77
CA LYS A 307 39.84 -7.31 10.33
C LYS A 307 39.31 -7.10 11.75
N LYS A 308 38.39 -7.97 12.20
CA LYS A 308 37.68 -7.91 13.49
C LYS A 308 36.94 -6.59 13.72
N LEU A 309 36.23 -6.12 12.70
CA LEU A 309 35.56 -4.82 12.74
C LEU A 309 34.24 -4.82 11.98
N PHE A 310 33.36 -3.93 12.41
CA PHE A 310 32.04 -3.73 11.84
C PHE A 310 32.12 -2.72 10.70
N GLU A 311 31.52 -3.05 9.57
CA GLU A 311 31.43 -2.18 8.40
C GLU A 311 29.97 -1.97 8.02
N VAL A 312 29.55 -0.70 7.96
CA VAL A 312 28.30 -0.32 7.28
C VAL A 312 28.59 -0.32 5.78
N LYS A 313 27.93 -1.21 5.03
CA LYS A 313 28.20 -1.39 3.58
C LYS A 313 27.50 -0.33 2.72
N ASN A 314 26.37 0.20 3.16
CA ASN A 314 25.58 1.18 2.42
C ASN A 314 24.98 2.23 3.34
N ASP A 315 24.99 3.50 2.93
CA ASP A 315 24.38 4.58 3.70
C ASP A 315 22.87 4.39 3.91
N LYS A 316 22.23 3.62 3.02
CA LYS A 316 20.80 3.25 3.12
C LYS A 316 20.50 2.18 4.17
N ASP A 317 21.53 1.61 4.78
CA ASP A 317 21.40 0.60 5.84
C ASP A 317 21.34 1.23 7.23
N VAL A 318 21.38 2.57 7.34
CA VAL A 318 21.28 3.31 8.60
C VAL A 318 20.15 4.33 8.50
N SER A 319 19.27 4.33 9.50
CA SER A 319 18.11 5.22 9.56
C SER A 319 17.93 5.82 10.95
N ARG A 320 17.52 7.09 11.01
CA ARG A 320 16.99 7.68 12.24
C ARG A 320 15.51 7.32 12.35
N ILE A 321 15.17 6.52 13.35
CA ILE A 321 13.80 6.00 13.55
C ILE A 321 12.97 6.83 14.53
N SER A 322 13.58 7.84 15.16
CA SER A 322 12.89 8.81 16.01
C SER A 322 12.57 10.09 15.25
N ALA A 323 11.43 10.71 15.57
CA ALA A 323 11.12 12.05 15.06
C ALA A 323 12.23 13.04 15.42
N TYR A 324 12.44 14.01 14.53
CA TYR A 324 13.16 15.24 14.88
C TYR A 324 12.21 16.03 15.78
N VAL A 325 12.43 15.99 17.09
CA VAL A 325 11.68 16.84 18.01
C VAL A 325 12.00 18.28 17.62
N THR A 326 11.00 19.02 17.15
CA THR A 326 11.06 20.48 17.12
C THR A 326 11.08 20.93 18.57
N SER A 327 12.25 21.40 19.02
CA SER A 327 12.43 22.07 20.30
C SER A 327 11.50 23.26 20.45
#